data_AF-A0A354AXW4-F1
#
_entry.id   AF-A0A354AXW4-F1
#
_cell.length_a   1.000
_cell.length_b   1.000
_cell.length_c   1.000
_cell.angle_alpha   90.00
_cell.angle_beta   90.00
_cell.angle_gamma   90.00
#
_symmetry.space_group_name_H-M   'P 1'
#
loop_
_entity.id
_entity.type
_entity.pdbx_description
1 polymer ?
#
loop_
_entity_poly.entity_id
_entity_poly.type
_entity_poly.pdbx_seq_one_letter_code
_entity_poly.pdbx_strand_id
1 'polypeptide(L)'
;MAPKPWAQATATLTTASLTVAVLASGAVLQPLAARAGLLTPLLQLMRPQLEERLARVCVTMASGGDRDLERSLQDPCRQLAGPASRCLVEETDRSGRSLGVLSDLIGGRFGDDSEMVVKRCMARMFGLPSGVLDAVPLRQLAQRFAERSRQPAPAAGQP
;
A
#
# COMPACT_ATOMS: atom_id res chain seq x y z
N MET A 1 -5.21 35.89 58.39
CA MET A 1 -6.18 35.70 59.49
C MET A 1 -7.58 35.70 58.87
N ALA A 2 -8.38 34.68 59.22
CA ALA A 2 -9.73 34.34 58.70
C ALA A 2 -10.81 35.40 59.08
N PRO A 3 -12.14 35.29 58.73
CA PRO A 3 -12.87 34.12 58.20
C PRO A 3 -14.03 34.36 57.18
N LYS A 4 -14.60 33.22 56.74
CA LYS A 4 -15.93 32.87 56.14
C LYS A 4 -17.14 33.68 56.66
N PRO A 5 -18.28 33.79 55.94
CA PRO A 5 -19.31 32.69 55.88
C PRO A 5 -20.12 32.62 54.55
N TRP A 6 -20.39 31.43 53.98
CA TRP A 6 -21.65 30.65 54.08
C TRP A 6 -22.97 31.39 53.77
N ALA A 7 -23.60 31.04 52.65
CA ALA A 7 -25.05 30.92 52.56
C ALA A 7 -25.41 29.94 51.43
N GLN A 8 -26.01 28.81 51.83
CA GLN A 8 -26.67 27.84 50.96
C GLN A 8 -28.05 28.39 50.58
N ALA A 9 -28.49 28.16 49.34
CA ALA A 9 -29.90 28.24 48.98
C ALA A 9 -30.22 27.08 48.02
N THR A 10 -30.78 26.03 48.59
CA THR A 10 -31.40 24.89 47.94
C THR A 10 -32.76 25.29 47.35
N ALA A 11 -33.05 24.92 46.11
CA ALA A 11 -34.42 24.77 45.63
C ALA A 11 -34.46 23.70 44.53
N THR A 12 -34.73 22.47 44.95
CA THR A 12 -35.26 21.39 44.11
C THR A 12 -36.68 21.73 43.69
N LEU A 13 -37.02 21.60 42.40
CA LEU A 13 -38.39 21.36 41.96
C LEU A 13 -38.38 20.59 40.63
N THR A 14 -38.56 19.29 40.79
CA THR A 14 -38.97 18.32 39.77
C THR A 14 -40.35 18.67 39.20
N THR A 15 -40.46 18.76 37.87
CA THR A 15 -41.70 18.47 37.16
C THR A 15 -41.40 17.55 35.97
N ALA A 16 -42.03 16.39 36.01
CA ALA A 16 -42.01 15.39 34.95
C ALA A 16 -42.85 15.90 33.76
N SER A 17 -42.33 15.73 32.54
CA SER A 17 -43.18 15.50 31.37
C SER A 17 -42.46 14.63 30.36
N LEU A 18 -43.22 13.64 29.94
CA LEU A 18 -42.89 12.47 29.15
C LEU A 18 -42.66 12.80 27.66
N THR A 19 -41.81 11.97 27.04
CA THR A 19 -41.87 11.46 25.66
C THR A 19 -41.73 12.46 24.50
N VAL A 20 -40.66 12.33 23.70
CA VAL A 20 -40.66 11.58 22.43
C VAL A 20 -39.23 11.18 22.10
N ALA A 21 -39.02 9.88 21.94
CA ALA A 21 -37.82 9.29 21.36
C ALA A 21 -37.71 9.73 19.89
N VAL A 22 -36.67 10.49 19.54
CA VAL A 22 -36.24 10.64 18.14
C VAL A 22 -35.03 9.75 17.92
N LEU A 23 -35.33 8.64 17.25
CA LEU A 23 -34.49 7.60 16.69
C LEU A 23 -33.12 8.12 16.21
N ALA A 24 -32.08 7.82 16.99
CA ALA A 24 -30.71 7.77 16.51
C ALA A 24 -30.51 6.50 15.65
N SER A 25 -31.18 6.44 14.51
CA SER A 25 -31.00 5.40 13.50
C SER A 25 -30.28 5.99 12.28
N GLY A 26 -29.14 6.60 12.54
CA GLY A 26 -28.12 6.85 11.52
C GLY A 26 -27.17 5.67 11.47
N ALA A 27 -27.68 4.46 11.21
CA ALA A 27 -26.83 3.39 10.74
C ALA A 27 -26.23 3.89 9.43
N VAL A 28 -25.00 4.39 9.49
CA VAL A 28 -24.17 4.55 8.31
C VAL A 28 -23.99 3.14 7.78
N LEU A 29 -24.90 2.73 6.90
CA LEU A 29 -24.69 1.67 5.93
C LEU A 29 -23.46 2.11 5.15
N GLN A 30 -22.30 1.77 5.68
CA GLN A 30 -21.09 1.75 4.88
C GLN A 30 -21.45 0.88 3.68
N PRO A 31 -21.37 1.41 2.44
CA PRO A 31 -21.53 0.55 1.30
C PRO A 31 -20.49 -0.56 1.49
N LEU A 32 -20.97 -1.80 1.61
CA LEU A 32 -20.16 -2.96 1.34
C LEU A 32 -19.54 -2.67 -0.02
N ALA A 33 -18.26 -2.28 -0.02
CA ALA A 33 -17.46 -2.21 -1.22
C ALA A 33 -17.18 -3.65 -1.64
N ALA A 34 -18.25 -4.38 -1.97
CA ALA A 34 -18.24 -5.59 -2.75
C ALA A 34 -18.01 -5.19 -4.21
N ARG A 35 -16.91 -4.48 -4.45
CA ARG A 35 -16.14 -4.68 -5.67
C ARG A 35 -15.05 -5.64 -5.25
N ALA A 36 -15.45 -6.87 -4.91
CA ALA A 36 -14.54 -7.98 -5.06
C ALA A 36 -14.22 -7.97 -6.55
N GLY A 37 -13.04 -7.48 -6.91
CA GLY A 37 -12.55 -7.53 -8.26
C GLY A 37 -12.74 -8.96 -8.73
N LEU A 38 -13.39 -9.12 -9.86
CA LEU A 38 -13.71 -10.42 -10.45
C LEU A 38 -12.45 -11.32 -10.57
N LEU A 39 -11.27 -10.70 -10.52
CA LEU A 39 -9.95 -11.29 -10.63
C LEU A 39 -9.21 -11.50 -9.30
N THR A 40 -9.73 -11.06 -8.15
CA THR A 40 -9.03 -11.20 -6.85
C THR A 40 -8.68 -12.65 -6.51
N PRO A 41 -9.57 -13.65 -6.70
CA PRO A 41 -9.20 -15.05 -6.49
C PRO A 41 -8.04 -15.51 -7.37
N LEU A 42 -7.99 -15.05 -8.63
CA LEU A 42 -6.91 -15.36 -9.55
C LEU A 42 -5.58 -14.73 -9.11
N LEU A 43 -5.62 -13.45 -8.70
CA LEU A 43 -4.44 -12.74 -8.19
C LEU A 43 -3.89 -13.39 -6.91
N GLN A 44 -4.77 -13.90 -6.04
CA GLN A 44 -4.36 -14.64 -4.84
C GLN A 44 -3.70 -15.98 -5.19
N LEU A 45 -4.20 -16.67 -6.21
CA LEU A 45 -3.58 -17.91 -6.69
C LEU A 45 -2.17 -17.67 -7.27
N MET A 46 -1.96 -16.52 -7.91
CA MET A 46 -0.66 -16.12 -8.47
C MET A 46 0.30 -15.51 -7.45
N ARG A 47 -0.18 -15.18 -6.24
CA ARG A 47 0.61 -14.53 -5.19
C ARG A 47 1.95 -15.20 -4.88
N PRO A 48 2.08 -16.53 -4.70
CA PRO A 48 3.38 -17.15 -4.44
C PRO A 48 4.40 -16.94 -5.58
N GLN A 49 3.94 -16.91 -6.84
CA GLN A 49 4.80 -16.60 -7.99
C GLN A 49 5.25 -15.13 -7.98
N LEU A 50 4.38 -14.22 -7.55
CA LEU A 50 4.73 -12.81 -7.37
C LEU A 50 5.75 -12.63 -6.24
N GLU A 51 5.57 -13.32 -5.11
CA GLU A 51 6.50 -13.27 -3.97
C GLU A 51 7.90 -13.74 -4.38
N GLU A 52 7.99 -14.86 -5.10
CA GLU A 52 9.30 -15.36 -5.56
C GLU A 52 9.98 -14.37 -6.52
N ARG A 53 9.23 -13.78 -7.46
CA ARG A 53 9.76 -12.77 -8.39
C ARG A 53 10.21 -11.51 -7.66
N LEU A 54 9.40 -11.01 -6.71
CA LEU A 54 9.73 -9.83 -5.91
C LEU A 54 10.99 -10.06 -5.07
N ALA A 55 11.11 -11.22 -4.43
CA ALA A 55 12.29 -11.59 -3.65
C ALA A 55 13.54 -11.62 -4.55
N ARG A 56 13.44 -12.24 -5.73
CA ARG A 56 14.55 -12.33 -6.68
C ARG A 56 14.99 -10.94 -7.17
N VAL A 57 14.04 -10.10 -7.59
CA VAL A 57 14.35 -8.74 -8.05
C VAL A 57 14.94 -7.91 -6.91
N CYS A 58 14.41 -8.02 -5.70
CA CYS A 58 14.97 -7.37 -4.51
C CYS A 58 16.45 -7.73 -4.32
N VAL A 59 16.79 -9.02 -4.34
CA VAL A 59 18.18 -9.48 -4.19
C VAL A 59 19.05 -8.92 -5.31
N THR A 60 18.66 -9.10 -6.58
CA THR A 60 19.45 -8.65 -7.72
C THR A 60 19.68 -7.13 -7.72
N MET A 61 18.65 -6.35 -7.37
CA MET A 61 18.75 -4.88 -7.35
C MET A 61 19.55 -4.38 -6.16
N ALA A 62 19.42 -5.01 -4.99
CA ALA A 62 20.09 -4.58 -3.76
C ALA A 62 21.54 -5.08 -3.67
N SER A 63 21.86 -6.23 -4.27
CA SER A 63 23.23 -6.77 -4.27
C SER A 63 24.13 -6.11 -5.30
N GLY A 64 23.57 -5.58 -6.40
CA GLY A 64 24.36 -5.05 -7.52
C GLY A 64 25.27 -6.10 -8.17
N GLY A 65 24.98 -7.40 -7.97
CA GLY A 65 25.79 -8.52 -8.46
C GLY A 65 26.86 -9.05 -7.50
N ASP A 66 26.98 -8.50 -6.28
CA ASP A 66 27.87 -9.04 -5.24
C ASP A 66 27.32 -10.33 -4.64
N ARG A 67 28.10 -11.42 -4.70
CA ARG A 67 27.62 -12.77 -4.31
C ARG A 67 27.47 -12.98 -2.82
N ASP A 68 28.26 -12.30 -1.99
CA ASP A 68 28.14 -12.41 -0.54
C ASP A 68 26.92 -11.63 -0.04
N LEU A 69 26.69 -10.46 -0.64
CA LEU A 69 25.49 -9.66 -0.43
C LEU A 69 24.24 -10.39 -0.94
N GLU A 70 24.29 -11.07 -2.10
CA GLU A 70 23.19 -11.90 -2.59
C GLU A 70 22.75 -12.96 -1.57
N ARG A 71 23.70 -13.66 -0.94
CA ARG A 71 23.39 -14.69 0.08
C ARG A 71 22.78 -14.08 1.33
N SER A 72 23.34 -12.98 1.82
CA SER A 72 22.83 -12.31 3.02
C SER A 72 21.45 -11.66 2.82
N LEU A 73 21.10 -11.28 1.59
CA LEU A 73 19.82 -10.64 1.26
C LEU A 73 18.68 -11.61 0.97
N GLN A 74 18.92 -12.92 0.82
CA GLN A 74 17.87 -13.88 0.44
C GLN A 74 16.68 -13.85 1.41
N ASP A 75 16.95 -13.98 2.70
CA ASP A 75 15.90 -14.02 3.71
C ASP A 75 15.21 -12.67 3.93
N PRO A 76 15.94 -11.53 4.04
CA PRO A 76 15.32 -10.21 4.08
C PRO A 76 14.41 -9.93 2.88
N CYS A 77 14.85 -10.27 1.66
CA CYS A 77 14.06 -10.05 0.46
C CYS A 77 12.83 -10.96 0.38
N ARG A 78 12.89 -12.20 0.88
CA ARG A 78 11.70 -13.07 1.02
C ARG A 78 10.72 -12.52 2.05
N GLN A 79 11.22 -12.02 3.18
CA GLN A 79 10.38 -11.41 4.22
C GLN A 79 9.69 -10.15 3.73
N LEU A 80 10.34 -9.37 2.86
CA LEU A 80 9.73 -8.19 2.23
C LEU A 80 8.73 -8.55 1.13
N ALA A 81 8.97 -9.63 0.39
CA ALA A 81 8.14 -10.02 -0.74
C ALA A 81 6.69 -10.37 -0.34
N GLY A 82 6.48 -11.01 0.81
CA GLY A 82 5.15 -11.36 1.33
C GLY A 82 4.21 -10.15 1.57
N PRO A 83 4.59 -9.14 2.38
CA PRO A 83 3.78 -7.94 2.57
C PRO A 83 3.65 -7.12 1.28
N ALA A 84 4.70 -7.07 0.44
CA ALA A 84 4.64 -6.37 -0.84
C ALA A 84 3.64 -7.01 -1.82
N SER A 85 3.67 -8.34 -1.98
CA SER A 85 2.75 -9.07 -2.86
C SER A 85 1.30 -8.86 -2.43
N ARG A 86 1.03 -8.96 -1.12
CA ARG A 86 -0.31 -8.74 -0.54
C ARG A 86 -0.79 -7.32 -0.81
N CYS A 87 0.05 -6.34 -0.55
CA CYS A 87 -0.24 -4.94 -0.78
C CYS A 87 -0.56 -4.64 -2.25
N LEU A 88 0.18 -5.22 -3.20
CA LEU A 88 -0.09 -5.07 -4.63
C LEU A 88 -1.43 -5.67 -5.04
N VAL A 89 -1.76 -6.88 -4.56
CA VAL A 89 -3.04 -7.54 -4.86
C VAL A 89 -4.21 -6.73 -4.27
N GLU A 90 -4.11 -6.33 -3.00
CA GLU A 90 -5.15 -5.53 -2.34
C GLU A 90 -5.34 -4.17 -2.99
N GLU A 91 -4.26 -3.50 -3.41
CA GLU A 91 -4.37 -2.18 -4.04
C GLU A 91 -4.88 -2.27 -5.47
N THR A 92 -4.50 -3.31 -6.21
CA THR A 92 -5.07 -3.62 -7.54
C THR A 92 -6.58 -3.80 -7.45
N ASP A 93 -7.03 -4.53 -6.43
CA ASP A 93 -8.46 -4.76 -6.18
C ASP A 93 -9.19 -3.49 -5.73
N ARG A 94 -8.68 -2.84 -4.67
CA ARG A 94 -9.26 -1.62 -4.08
C ARG A 94 -9.39 -0.48 -5.08
N SER A 95 -8.43 -0.34 -5.99
CA SER A 95 -8.44 0.71 -7.02
C SER A 95 -9.35 0.40 -8.22
N GLY A 96 -9.91 -0.82 -8.31
CA GLY A 96 -10.70 -1.25 -9.46
C GLY A 96 -9.89 -1.40 -10.75
N ARG A 97 -8.58 -1.55 -10.65
CA ARG A 97 -7.63 -1.54 -11.78
C ARG A 97 -7.15 -2.92 -12.21
N SER A 98 -7.75 -3.97 -11.68
CA SER A 98 -7.37 -5.36 -11.95
C SER A 98 -7.28 -5.72 -13.43
N LEU A 99 -8.24 -5.29 -14.25
CA LEU A 99 -8.20 -5.52 -15.70
C LEU A 99 -7.06 -4.76 -16.40
N GLY A 100 -6.83 -3.53 -15.99
CA GLY A 100 -5.75 -2.71 -16.52
C GLY A 100 -4.36 -3.27 -16.20
N VAL A 101 -4.14 -3.60 -14.93
CA VAL A 101 -2.92 -4.28 -14.48
C VAL A 101 -2.73 -5.63 -15.20
N LEU A 102 -3.80 -6.41 -15.39
CA LEU A 102 -3.72 -7.66 -16.14
C LEU A 102 -3.33 -7.41 -17.60
N SER A 103 -3.90 -6.39 -18.25
CA SER A 103 -3.56 -6.02 -19.62
C SER A 103 -2.11 -5.54 -19.76
N ASP A 104 -1.60 -4.83 -18.76
CA ASP A 104 -0.21 -4.40 -18.66
C ASP A 104 0.73 -5.62 -18.59
N LEU A 105 0.41 -6.58 -17.72
CA LEU A 105 1.18 -7.81 -17.56
C LEU A 105 1.19 -8.69 -18.81
N ILE A 106 0.04 -8.90 -19.45
CA ILE A 106 -0.06 -9.67 -20.70
C ILE A 106 0.74 -8.99 -21.82
N GLY A 107 0.67 -7.65 -21.88
CA GLY A 107 1.47 -6.85 -22.81
C GLY A 107 2.95 -6.75 -22.43
N GLY A 108 3.40 -7.37 -21.33
CA GLY A 108 4.77 -7.28 -20.83
C GLY A 108 5.22 -5.85 -20.53
N ARG A 109 4.29 -4.94 -20.24
CA ARG A 109 4.55 -3.50 -20.07
C ARG A 109 4.22 -3.04 -18.66
N PHE A 110 4.86 -1.96 -18.23
CA PHE A 110 4.51 -1.25 -17.00
C PHE A 110 3.69 -0.02 -17.38
N GLY A 111 2.37 -0.13 -17.36
CA GLY A 111 1.44 0.92 -17.75
C GLY A 111 1.01 1.81 -16.58
N ASP A 112 0.15 2.78 -16.87
CA ASP A 112 -0.34 3.75 -15.87
C ASP A 112 -1.14 3.06 -14.74
N ASP A 113 -1.76 1.92 -15.04
CA ASP A 113 -2.52 1.10 -14.10
C ASP A 113 -1.61 0.42 -13.08
N SER A 114 -0.58 -0.24 -13.59
CA SER A 114 0.47 -0.83 -12.75
C SER A 114 1.25 0.22 -11.95
N GLU A 115 1.57 1.37 -12.56
CA GLU A 115 2.32 2.44 -11.91
C GLU A 115 1.58 3.02 -10.70
N MET A 116 0.29 3.32 -10.83
CA MET A 116 -0.50 3.86 -9.74
C MET A 116 -0.66 2.86 -8.58
N VAL A 117 -0.89 1.58 -8.89
CA VAL A 117 -0.96 0.50 -7.89
C VAL A 117 0.33 0.41 -7.10
N VAL A 118 1.48 0.39 -7.79
CA VAL A 118 2.80 0.33 -7.14
C VAL A 118 3.04 1.55 -6.27
N LYS A 119 2.77 2.76 -6.75
CA LYS A 119 2.91 4.01 -5.98
C LYS A 119 2.10 3.97 -4.68
N ARG A 120 0.82 3.64 -4.77
CA ARG A 120 -0.05 3.59 -3.58
C ARG A 120 0.36 2.47 -2.63
N CYS A 121 0.78 1.34 -3.17
CA CYS A 121 1.28 0.25 -2.35
C CYS A 121 2.55 0.64 -1.59
N MET A 122 3.54 1.24 -2.27
CA MET A 122 4.75 1.77 -1.63
C MET A 122 4.40 2.81 -0.56
N ALA A 123 3.52 3.76 -0.88
CA ALA A 123 3.09 4.76 0.09
C ALA A 123 2.53 4.09 1.36
N ARG A 124 1.65 3.10 1.21
CA ARG A 124 1.10 2.37 2.37
C ARG A 124 2.15 1.59 3.14
N MET A 125 3.04 0.86 2.46
CA MET A 125 4.09 0.07 3.11
C MET A 125 5.04 0.95 3.94
N PHE A 126 5.32 2.16 3.48
CA PHE A 126 6.20 3.11 4.17
C PHE A 126 5.45 4.09 5.09
N GLY A 127 4.13 3.92 5.29
CA GLY A 127 3.33 4.82 6.14
C GLY A 127 3.20 6.25 5.60
N LEU A 128 3.37 6.44 4.29
CA LEU A 128 3.26 7.72 3.61
C LEU A 128 1.81 8.02 3.20
N PRO A 129 1.41 9.31 3.15
CA PRO A 129 0.11 9.71 2.63
C PRO A 129 -0.10 9.26 1.17
N SER A 130 -1.33 8.85 0.84
CA SER A 130 -1.70 8.52 -0.53
C SER A 130 -1.55 9.77 -1.42
N GLY A 131 -0.74 9.66 -2.47
CA GLY A 131 -0.51 10.73 -3.45
C GLY A 131 0.87 11.38 -3.40
N VAL A 132 1.64 11.15 -2.32
CA VAL A 132 3.04 11.65 -2.22
C VAL A 132 3.92 11.15 -3.37
N LEU A 133 3.65 9.93 -3.85
CA LEU A 133 4.40 9.32 -4.95
C LEU A 133 3.80 9.61 -6.33
N ASP A 134 2.75 10.41 -6.45
CA ASP A 134 2.09 10.67 -7.74
C ASP A 134 3.04 11.37 -8.73
N ALA A 135 3.82 12.33 -8.22
CA ALA A 135 4.82 13.07 -8.99
C ALA A 135 6.06 12.25 -9.37
N VAL A 136 6.26 11.04 -8.82
CA VAL A 136 7.44 10.21 -9.09
C VAL A 136 7.21 9.36 -10.35
N PRO A 137 7.95 9.55 -11.46
CA PRO A 137 7.70 8.80 -12.69
C PRO A 137 8.35 7.41 -12.64
N LEU A 138 7.72 6.45 -11.96
CA LEU A 138 8.31 5.12 -11.73
C LEU A 138 8.58 4.38 -13.04
N ARG A 139 7.73 4.54 -14.05
CA ARG A 139 7.95 3.94 -15.37
C ARG A 139 9.24 4.41 -16.04
N GLN A 140 9.50 5.72 -16.00
CA GLN A 140 10.73 6.28 -16.59
C GLN A 140 11.97 5.85 -15.79
N LEU A 141 11.83 5.67 -14.48
CA LEU A 141 12.91 5.15 -13.65
C LEU A 141 13.19 3.68 -13.99
N ALA A 142 12.16 2.85 -14.09
CA ALA A 142 12.28 1.44 -14.45
C ALA A 142 12.94 1.25 -15.82
N GLN A 143 12.59 2.08 -16.81
CA GLN A 143 13.22 2.09 -18.14
C GLN A 143 14.72 2.40 -18.04
N ARG A 144 15.09 3.45 -17.30
CA ARG A 144 16.50 3.83 -17.09
C ARG A 144 17.30 2.77 -16.33
N PHE A 145 16.69 2.04 -15.40
CA PHE A 145 17.36 0.93 -14.73
C PHE A 145 17.53 -0.28 -15.65
N ALA A 146 16.53 -0.59 -16.48
CA ALA A 146 16.62 -1.66 -17.47
C ALA A 146 17.66 -1.37 -18.57
N GLU A 147 17.83 -0.11 -18.96
CA GLU A 147 18.89 0.32 -19.87
C GLU A 147 20.28 0.14 -19.24
N ARG A 148 20.45 0.60 -17.99
CA ARG A 148 21.71 0.46 -17.25
C ARG A 148 22.11 -0.99 -17.01
N SER A 149 21.16 -1.88 -16.70
CA SER A 149 21.47 -3.30 -16.49
C SER A 149 21.85 -4.04 -17.78
N ARG A 150 21.54 -3.48 -18.96
CA ARG A 150 21.97 -4.02 -20.26
C ARG A 150 23.32 -3.46 -20.74
N GLN A 151 23.80 -2.36 -20.17
CA GLN A 151 25.12 -1.84 -20.50
C GLN A 151 26.19 -2.77 -19.91
N PRO A 152 27.07 -3.36 -20.73
CA PRO A 152 28.21 -4.11 -20.21
C PRO A 152 29.09 -3.15 -19.39
N ALA A 153 29.68 -3.66 -18.31
CA ALA A 153 30.60 -2.90 -17.49
C ALA A 153 31.64 -2.19 -18.38
N PRO A 154 31.96 -0.90 -18.13
CA PRO A 154 33.01 -0.23 -18.89
C PRO A 154 34.29 -1.06 -18.75
N ALA A 155 34.92 -1.37 -19.89
CA ALA A 155 36.18 -2.10 -19.90
C ALA A 155 37.18 -1.34 -19.01
N ALA A 156 37.51 -1.93 -17.87
CA ALA A 156 38.57 -1.41 -17.02
C ALA A 156 39.88 -1.55 -17.80
N GLY A 157 40.38 -0.43 -18.32
CA GLY A 157 41.65 -0.35 -19.03
C GLY A 157 41.52 0.20 -20.44
N GLN A 158 41.52 1.52 -20.57
CA GLN A 158 42.24 2.16 -21.66
C GLN A 158 43.24 3.15 -21.01
N PRO A 159 44.54 3.03 -21.33
CA PRO A 159 45.59 3.90 -20.80
C PRO A 159 45.44 5.34 -21.28
#